data_AF-F6HN07-F1
#
_entry.id   AF-F6HN07-F1
#
_cell.length_a   1.000
_cell.length_b   1.000
_cell.length_c   1.000
_cell.angle_alpha   90.00
_cell.angle_beta   90.00
_cell.angle_gamma   90.00
#
_symmetry.space_group_name_H-M   'P 1'
#
loop_
_entity.id
_entity.type
_entity.pdbx_description
1 polymer ?
#
loop_
_entity_poly.entity_id
_entity_poly.type
_entity_poly.pdbx_seq_one_letter_code
_entity_poly.pdbx_strand_id
1 'polypeptide(L)'
;MSNFHLRTWGNQVITCAPVLVPTNMPLRVSACSPAQNAKPVVNRPTADFSPSIWGERFISYTPADEIARAHKEKQVEDLKEKVRRRLITAAGNPSQQLNYIDAIQRLGVAYHFEREIEEALKHMYDNYYDVEHKDDDLYNVSLQFRLLRQQGFNLSCDVFNKFKDQKGGFQESLINDVRGMLGLYEATHIRVREEGILDEALVFTTTHLESAVEHLEYILLQNRLLMP
;
A
#
# COMPACT_ATOMS: atom_id res chain seq x y z
N MET A 1 6.10 24.96 0.39
CA MET A 1 6.85 24.49 -0.79
C MET A 1 7.69 23.32 -0.32
N SER A 2 7.17 22.10 -0.46
CA SER A 2 7.86 20.89 -0.03
C SER A 2 8.43 20.20 -1.25
N ASN A 3 9.76 20.08 -1.27
CA ASN A 3 10.50 19.37 -2.30
C ASN A 3 10.29 17.86 -2.10
N PHE A 4 9.62 17.21 -3.04
CA PHE A 4 9.64 15.75 -3.15
C PHE A 4 11.04 15.32 -3.61
N HIS A 5 11.81 14.71 -2.72
CA HIS A 5 13.00 13.95 -3.09
C HIS A 5 12.58 12.55 -3.50
N LEU A 6 12.50 12.31 -4.82
CA LEU A 6 12.42 10.96 -5.38
C LEU A 6 13.76 10.27 -5.12
N ARG A 7 13.78 9.28 -4.21
CA ARG A 7 14.92 8.36 -4.06
C ARG A 7 14.95 7.45 -5.29
N THR A 8 15.91 7.66 -6.18
CA THR A 8 16.19 6.78 -7.33
C THR A 8 17.03 5.60 -6.89
N TRP A 9 16.54 4.37 -7.11
CA TRP A 9 17.32 3.14 -6.98
C TRP A 9 17.71 2.65 -8.39
N GLY A 10 19.01 2.43 -8.62
CA GLY A 10 19.53 1.74 -9.81
C GLY A 10 20.30 2.63 -10.78
N ASN A 11 21.63 2.56 -10.73
CA ASN A 11 22.52 3.06 -11.78
C ASN A 11 22.44 2.14 -13.01
N GLN A 12 21.54 2.45 -13.93
CA GLN A 12 21.65 2.02 -15.33
C GLN A 12 21.16 3.16 -16.22
N VAL A 13 22.11 3.86 -16.84
CA VAL A 13 21.85 4.94 -17.78
C VAL A 13 21.35 4.30 -19.07
N ILE A 14 20.03 4.27 -19.28
CA ILE A 14 19.45 3.99 -20.59
C ILE A 14 19.58 5.27 -21.41
N THR A 15 20.57 5.33 -22.30
CA THR A 15 20.68 6.39 -23.29
C THR A 15 19.62 6.17 -24.37
N CYS A 16 18.60 7.02 -24.40
CA CYS A 16 17.72 7.11 -25.56
C CYS A 16 18.45 7.91 -26.66
N ALA A 17 18.69 7.28 -27.81
CA ALA A 17 19.22 7.96 -28.99
C ALA A 17 18.22 9.01 -29.49
N PRO A 18 18.66 10.21 -29.91
CA PRO A 18 17.77 11.21 -30.48
C PRO A 18 17.28 10.76 -31.85
N VAL A 19 15.96 10.79 -32.05
CA VAL A 19 15.34 10.61 -33.36
C VAL A 19 15.70 11.83 -34.21
N LEU A 20 16.49 11.62 -35.27
CA LEU A 20 16.79 12.62 -36.28
C LEU A 20 15.50 13.00 -37.02
N VAL A 21 15.07 14.25 -36.88
CA VAL A 21 14.01 14.84 -37.70
C VAL A 21 14.62 15.27 -39.03
N PRO A 22 14.15 14.75 -40.19
CA PRO A 22 14.61 15.24 -41.48
C PRO A 22 14.08 16.67 -41.72
N THR A 23 14.98 17.62 -41.91
CA THR A 23 14.67 18.98 -42.34
C THR A 23 14.55 19.04 -43.87
N ASN A 24 13.52 19.78 -44.33
CA ASN A 24 13.30 20.31 -45.67
C ASN A 24 13.23 19.34 -46.86
N MET A 25 12.00 18.92 -47.18
CA MET A 25 11.63 18.53 -48.55
C MET A 25 10.81 19.66 -49.19
N PRO A 26 11.13 20.12 -50.41
CA PRO A 26 10.37 21.19 -51.05
C PRO A 26 8.98 20.69 -51.43
N LEU A 27 7.94 21.38 -50.96
CA LEU A 27 6.56 21.13 -51.35
C LEU A 27 6.38 21.48 -52.84
N ARG A 28 6.38 20.47 -53.70
CA ARG A 28 5.97 20.60 -55.09
C ARG A 28 4.44 20.56 -55.12
N VAL A 29 3.80 21.72 -55.13
CA VAL A 29 2.34 21.81 -55.31
C VAL A 29 2.03 21.53 -56.78
N SER A 30 1.60 20.29 -57.06
CA SER A 30 0.94 19.98 -58.33
C SER A 30 -0.50 20.47 -58.24
N ALA A 31 -0.85 21.50 -59.03
CA ALA A 31 -2.20 21.99 -59.12
C ALA A 31 -3.06 20.96 -59.87
N CYS A 32 -3.83 20.15 -59.13
CA CYS A 32 -4.96 19.41 -59.70
C CYS A 32 -6.12 20.38 -59.90
N SER A 33 -6.67 20.39 -61.12
CA SER A 33 -7.90 21.09 -61.49
C SER A 33 -9.07 20.69 -60.57
N PRO A 34 -10.06 21.56 -60.36
CA PRO A 34 -11.13 21.32 -59.38
C PRO A 34 -11.98 20.13 -59.80
N ALA A 35 -11.71 18.97 -59.22
CA ALA A 35 -12.62 17.84 -59.24
C ALA A 35 -13.84 18.18 -58.37
N GLN A 36 -14.99 17.80 -58.88
CA GLN A 36 -16.32 18.20 -58.44
C GLN A 36 -16.53 18.12 -56.93
N ASN A 37 -17.24 19.12 -56.42
CA ASN A 37 -17.58 19.37 -55.03
C ASN A 37 -18.33 18.18 -54.40
N ALA A 38 -17.61 17.20 -53.87
CA ALA A 38 -18.15 16.18 -52.97
C ALA A 38 -17.46 16.36 -51.62
N LYS A 39 -18.17 16.91 -50.64
CA LYS A 39 -17.70 16.94 -49.25
C LYS A 39 -17.39 15.49 -48.85
N PRO A 40 -16.16 15.15 -48.40
CA PRO A 40 -15.94 13.83 -47.85
C PRO A 40 -16.86 13.70 -46.65
N VAL A 41 -17.79 12.76 -46.69
CA VAL A 41 -18.65 12.45 -45.54
C VAL A 41 -17.73 11.83 -44.49
N VAL A 42 -17.25 12.65 -43.57
CA VAL A 42 -16.50 12.19 -42.40
C VAL A 42 -17.51 11.52 -41.46
N ASN A 43 -17.70 10.21 -41.63
CA ASN A 43 -18.48 9.38 -40.72
C ASN A 43 -17.70 9.22 -39.40
N ARG A 44 -17.80 10.20 -38.50
CA ARG A 44 -17.29 10.07 -37.13
C ARG A 44 -18.22 9.13 -36.34
N PRO A 45 -17.71 8.07 -35.69
CA PRO A 45 -18.52 7.22 -34.83
C PRO A 45 -19.14 8.03 -33.67
N THR A 46 -20.39 7.73 -33.33
CA THR A 46 -21.07 8.32 -32.16
C THR A 46 -20.38 7.84 -30.89
N ALA A 47 -20.05 8.78 -30.00
CA ALA A 47 -19.53 8.45 -28.68
C ALA A 47 -20.68 8.07 -27.74
N ASP A 48 -20.66 6.85 -27.22
CA ASP A 48 -21.62 6.33 -26.22
C ASP A 48 -20.98 6.25 -24.82
N PHE A 49 -20.15 7.26 -24.48
CA PHE A 49 -19.52 7.33 -23.17
C PHE A 49 -20.50 7.92 -22.16
N SER A 50 -20.61 7.27 -20.99
CA SER A 50 -21.40 7.78 -19.88
C SER A 50 -20.95 9.19 -19.47
N PRO A 51 -21.88 10.10 -19.16
CA PRO A 51 -21.54 11.45 -18.72
C PRO A 51 -20.85 11.44 -17.35
N SER A 52 -20.18 12.56 -17.03
CA SER A 52 -19.55 12.74 -15.71
C SER A 52 -20.59 12.67 -14.59
N ILE A 53 -20.38 11.78 -13.62
CA ILE A 53 -21.20 11.68 -12.39
C ILE A 53 -21.08 12.92 -11.50
N TRP A 54 -20.06 13.75 -11.73
CA TRP A 54 -19.72 14.89 -10.89
C TRP A 54 -20.33 16.21 -11.36
N GLY A 55 -20.72 16.29 -12.64
CA GLY A 55 -21.18 17.53 -13.26
C GLY A 55 -20.24 18.69 -12.94
N GLU A 56 -20.80 19.76 -12.39
CA GLU A 56 -20.07 20.99 -12.03
C GLU A 56 -19.73 21.08 -10.53
N ARG A 57 -20.00 20.04 -9.73
CA ARG A 57 -19.93 20.07 -8.26
C ARG A 57 -18.59 20.57 -7.71
N PHE A 58 -17.49 20.28 -8.41
CA PHE A 58 -16.14 20.64 -7.98
C PHE A 58 -15.54 21.84 -8.73
N ILE A 59 -16.33 22.52 -9.57
CA ILE A 59 -15.83 23.70 -10.33
C ILE A 59 -15.62 24.89 -9.39
N SER A 60 -16.49 25.07 -8.40
CA SER A 60 -16.37 26.15 -7.42
C SER A 60 -15.96 25.61 -6.04
N TYR A 61 -14.90 26.18 -5.47
CA TYR A 61 -14.49 25.94 -4.09
C TYR A 61 -14.36 27.28 -3.35
N THR A 62 -15.10 27.45 -2.25
CA THR A 62 -14.96 28.58 -1.35
C THR A 62 -14.20 28.10 -0.10
N PRO A 63 -12.97 28.55 0.13
CA PRO A 63 -12.22 28.20 1.33
C PRO A 63 -12.94 28.63 2.61
N ALA A 64 -12.68 27.92 3.70
CA ALA A 64 -13.07 28.38 5.03
C ALA A 64 -12.41 29.73 5.36
N ASP A 65 -13.02 30.48 6.29
CA ASP A 65 -12.44 31.74 6.77
C ASP A 65 -11.05 31.51 7.40
N GLU A 66 -10.21 32.54 7.34
CA GLU A 66 -8.81 32.43 7.75
C GLU A 66 -8.65 32.08 9.23
N ILE A 67 -9.56 32.53 10.09
CA ILE A 67 -9.52 32.29 11.54
C ILE A 67 -9.84 30.82 11.83
N ALA A 68 -10.90 30.27 11.23
CA ALA A 68 -11.24 28.87 11.37
C ALA A 68 -10.17 27.94 10.80
N ARG A 69 -9.52 28.33 9.69
CA ARG A 69 -8.39 27.59 9.13
C ARG A 69 -7.19 27.59 10.08
N ALA A 70 -6.79 28.75 10.59
CA ALA A 70 -5.68 28.85 11.54
C ALA A 70 -5.93 28.04 12.83
N HIS A 71 -7.16 28.03 13.32
CA HIS A 71 -7.53 27.21 14.49
C HIS A 71 -7.41 25.70 14.19
N LYS A 72 -7.87 25.24 13.03
CA LYS A 72 -7.71 23.84 12.59
C LYS A 72 -6.25 23.45 12.41
N GLU A 73 -5.44 24.32 11.79
CA GLU A 73 -4.00 24.10 11.62
C GLU A 73 -3.30 23.94 12.97
N LYS A 74 -3.61 24.81 13.94
CA LYS A 74 -3.07 24.68 15.30
C LYS A 74 -3.46 23.34 15.95
N GLN A 75 -4.72 22.92 15.84
CA GLN A 75 -5.16 21.62 16.36
C GLN A 75 -4.43 20.45 15.69
N VAL A 76 -4.16 20.53 14.39
CA VAL A 76 -3.40 19.52 13.66
C VAL A 76 -1.96 19.45 14.17
N GLU A 77 -1.30 20.58 14.39
CA GLU A 77 0.06 20.59 14.96
C GLU A 77 0.11 20.01 16.38
N ASP A 78 -0.85 20.37 17.24
CA ASP A 78 -0.95 19.81 18.59
C ASP A 78 -1.15 18.29 18.58
N LEU A 79 -1.94 17.78 17.63
CA LEU A 79 -2.17 16.35 17.45
C LEU A 79 -0.94 15.64 16.89
N LYS A 80 -0.25 16.23 15.91
CA LYS A 80 1.01 15.67 15.39
C LYS A 80 2.02 15.46 16.51
N GLU A 81 2.19 16.44 17.39
CA GLU A 81 3.14 16.31 18.49
C GLU A 81 2.71 15.27 19.54
N LYS A 82 1.41 15.09 19.77
CA LYS A 82 0.90 13.99 20.61
C LYS A 82 1.21 12.62 19.99
N VAL A 83 1.01 12.46 18.69
CA VAL A 83 1.29 11.21 17.97
C VAL A 83 2.80 10.92 17.97
N ARG A 84 3.64 11.92 17.66
CA ARG A 84 5.11 11.82 17.71
C ARG A 84 5.59 11.33 19.07
N ARG A 85 5.13 11.96 20.16
CA ARG A 85 5.51 11.54 21.52
C ARG A 85 5.09 10.11 21.83
N ARG A 86 3.88 9.70 21.46
CA ARG A 86 3.43 8.30 21.66
C ARG A 86 4.30 7.30 20.91
N LEU A 87 4.68 7.60 19.67
CA LEU A 87 5.55 6.75 18.86
C LEU A 87 6.94 6.59 19.50
N ILE A 88 7.51 7.68 20.03
CA ILE A 88 8.80 7.66 20.73
C ILE A 88 8.69 6.91 22.07
N THR A 89 7.65 7.16 22.86
CA THR A 89 7.45 6.47 24.14
C THR A 89 7.23 4.97 23.97
N ALA A 90 6.64 4.54 22.84
CA ALA A 90 6.44 3.13 22.54
C ALA A 90 7.76 2.38 22.22
N ALA A 91 8.90 3.05 22.05
CA ALA A 91 10.18 2.41 21.71
C ALA A 91 10.65 1.34 22.71
N GLY A 92 10.20 1.40 23.96
CA GLY A 92 10.48 0.35 24.96
C GLY A 92 9.66 -0.93 24.79
N ASN A 93 8.68 -0.97 23.88
CA ASN A 93 7.85 -2.12 23.59
C ASN A 93 7.68 -2.26 22.06
N PRO A 94 8.53 -3.07 21.39
CA PRO A 94 8.55 -3.21 19.94
C PRO A 94 7.18 -3.57 19.35
N SER A 95 6.47 -4.52 19.95
CA SER A 95 5.12 -4.93 19.53
C SER A 95 4.15 -3.75 19.54
N GLN A 96 4.15 -2.95 20.62
CA GLN A 96 3.29 -1.76 20.70
C GLN A 96 3.69 -0.71 19.66
N GLN A 97 4.99 -0.50 19.47
CA GLN A 97 5.51 0.47 18.49
C GLN A 97 5.14 0.09 17.06
N LEU A 98 5.22 -1.19 16.68
CA LEU A 98 4.78 -1.71 15.38
C LEU A 98 3.28 -1.44 15.15
N ASN A 99 2.43 -1.70 16.14
CA ASN A 99 0.99 -1.41 16.03
C ASN A 99 0.71 0.09 15.84
N TYR A 100 1.49 0.97 16.49
CA TYR A 100 1.37 2.42 16.27
C TYR A 100 1.78 2.82 14.85
N ILE A 101 2.90 2.28 14.35
CA ILE A 101 3.37 2.55 12.98
C ILE A 101 2.31 2.10 11.96
N ASP A 102 1.79 0.88 12.12
CA ASP A 102 0.75 0.34 11.24
C ASP A 102 -0.52 1.20 11.22
N ALA A 103 -0.99 1.63 12.40
CA ALA A 103 -2.14 2.51 12.51
C ALA A 103 -1.90 3.87 11.84
N ILE A 104 -0.72 4.47 12.04
CA ILE A 104 -0.33 5.75 11.41
C ILE A 104 -0.33 5.64 9.88
N GLN A 105 0.20 4.53 9.35
CA GLN A 105 0.22 4.26 7.90
C GLN A 105 -1.19 4.06 7.35
N ARG A 106 -2.02 3.22 8.00
CA ARG A 106 -3.40 2.95 7.56
C ARG A 106 -4.32 4.16 7.65
N LEU A 107 -4.08 5.07 8.59
CA LEU A 107 -4.81 6.35 8.68
C LEU A 107 -4.41 7.34 7.58
N GLY A 108 -3.39 7.04 6.76
CA GLY A 108 -2.96 7.89 5.67
C GLY A 108 -2.20 9.15 6.11
N VAL A 109 -1.65 9.16 7.33
CA VAL A 109 -0.96 10.32 7.93
C VAL A 109 0.53 10.08 8.18
N ALA A 110 1.08 8.95 7.74
CA ALA A 110 2.49 8.58 7.92
C ALA A 110 3.48 9.59 7.32
N TYR A 111 3.09 10.33 6.28
CA TYR A 111 3.93 11.36 5.65
C TYR A 111 4.34 12.50 6.59
N HIS A 112 3.71 12.63 7.76
CA HIS A 112 4.11 13.57 8.81
C HIS A 112 5.18 13.03 9.76
N PHE A 113 5.48 11.73 9.70
CA PHE A 113 6.31 11.00 10.67
C PHE A 113 7.34 10.08 9.99
N GLU A 114 7.68 10.34 8.72
CA GLU A 114 8.55 9.44 7.92
C GLU A 114 9.88 9.16 8.63
N ARG A 115 10.52 10.20 9.17
CA ARG A 115 11.80 10.08 9.87
C ARG A 115 11.67 9.24 11.14
N GLU A 116 10.66 9.52 11.97
CA GLU A 116 10.45 8.79 13.22
C GLU A 116 10.13 7.31 12.97
N ILE A 117 9.39 7.00 11.89
CA ILE A 117 9.08 5.64 11.47
C ILE A 117 10.35 4.95 10.95
N GLU A 118 11.15 5.61 10.08
CA GLU A 118 12.41 5.06 9.55
C GLU A 118 13.40 4.76 10.69
N GLU A 119 13.57 5.69 11.64
CA GLU A 119 14.44 5.51 12.81
C GLU A 119 13.97 4.33 13.69
N ALA A 120 12.67 4.22 13.96
CA ALA A 120 12.11 3.13 14.77
C ALA A 120 12.29 1.76 14.10
N LEU A 121 11.96 1.65 12.82
CA LEU A 121 12.08 0.40 12.07
C LEU A 121 13.53 -0.01 11.86
N LYS A 122 14.42 0.96 11.59
CA LYS A 122 15.87 0.70 11.53
C LYS A 122 16.39 0.14 12.85
N HIS A 123 16.02 0.74 13.97
CA HIS A 123 16.40 0.24 15.29
C HIS A 123 15.91 -1.20 15.52
N MET A 124 14.69 -1.54 15.11
CA MET A 124 14.19 -2.92 15.21
C MET A 124 14.96 -3.89 14.31
N TYR A 125 15.32 -3.47 13.10
CA TYR A 125 16.09 -4.28 12.16
C TYR A 125 17.51 -4.55 12.66
N ASP A 126 18.20 -3.51 13.12
CA ASP A 126 19.58 -3.60 13.60
C ASP A 126 19.69 -4.55 14.81
N ASN A 127 18.70 -4.52 15.72
CA ASN A 127 18.65 -5.39 16.90
C ASN A 127 17.99 -6.77 16.63
N TYR A 128 17.50 -7.03 15.41
CA TYR A 128 16.70 -8.23 15.15
C TYR A 128 17.48 -9.52 15.42
N TYR A 129 18.75 -9.60 15.02
CA TYR A 129 19.54 -10.82 15.21
C TYR A 129 20.13 -10.99 16.62
N ASP A 130 20.10 -9.92 17.42
CA ASP A 130 20.66 -9.92 18.78
C ASP A 130 19.65 -10.42 19.82
N VAL A 131 18.37 -10.51 19.46
CA VAL A 131 17.27 -10.91 20.34
C VAL A 131 16.72 -12.27 19.90
N GLU A 132 16.48 -13.16 20.87
CA GLU A 132 15.90 -14.47 20.61
C GLU A 132 14.37 -14.35 20.45
N HIS A 133 13.89 -14.38 19.20
CA HIS A 133 12.46 -14.24 18.83
C HIS A 133 11.65 -15.54 18.93
N LYS A 134 12.02 -16.45 19.84
CA LYS A 134 11.36 -17.77 19.91
C LYS A 134 9.90 -17.68 20.35
N ASP A 135 9.58 -16.74 21.23
CA ASP A 135 8.25 -16.62 21.84
C ASP A 135 7.33 -15.62 21.12
N ASP A 136 7.78 -14.98 20.03
CA ASP A 136 6.93 -14.00 19.34
C ASP A 136 5.77 -14.71 18.62
N ASP A 137 4.57 -14.16 18.82
CA ASP A 137 3.35 -14.62 18.15
C ASP A 137 3.36 -14.35 16.64
N LEU A 138 2.47 -15.05 15.92
CA LEU A 138 2.36 -14.96 14.47
C LEU A 138 2.06 -13.54 13.99
N TYR A 139 1.21 -12.81 14.73
CA TYR A 139 0.82 -11.47 14.37
C TYR A 139 2.00 -10.48 14.41
N ASN A 140 2.76 -10.46 15.50
CA ASN A 140 3.88 -9.53 15.66
C ASN A 140 4.99 -9.82 14.65
N VAL A 141 5.33 -11.09 14.42
CA VAL A 141 6.33 -11.46 13.40
C VAL A 141 5.87 -11.04 12.00
N SER A 142 4.61 -11.32 11.66
CA SER A 142 4.07 -10.95 10.35
C SER A 142 4.02 -9.44 10.15
N LEU A 143 3.62 -8.71 11.18
CA LEU A 143 3.57 -7.25 11.15
C LEU A 143 4.96 -6.63 11.02
N GLN A 144 5.92 -7.10 11.80
CA GLN A 144 7.31 -6.65 11.74
C GLN A 144 7.91 -6.92 10.36
N PHE A 145 7.73 -8.13 9.84
CA PHE A 145 8.18 -8.52 8.51
C PHE A 145 7.61 -7.61 7.42
N ARG A 146 6.28 -7.39 7.44
CA ARG A 146 5.60 -6.52 6.48
C ARG A 146 6.13 -5.10 6.54
N LEU A 147 6.17 -4.49 7.73
CA LEU A 147 6.57 -3.09 7.90
C LEU A 147 8.03 -2.86 7.53
N LEU A 148 8.93 -3.77 7.92
CA LEU A 148 10.35 -3.68 7.56
C LEU A 148 10.56 -3.76 6.05
N ARG A 149 9.95 -4.75 5.39
CA ARG A 149 10.10 -4.88 3.93
C ARG A 149 9.44 -3.76 3.15
N GLN A 150 8.32 -3.22 3.61
CA GLN A 150 7.70 -2.04 3.01
C GLN A 150 8.64 -0.81 3.03
N GLN A 151 9.55 -0.72 4.01
CA GLN A 151 10.58 0.32 4.07
C GLN A 151 11.89 -0.07 3.34
N GLY A 152 11.93 -1.22 2.68
CA GLY A 152 13.10 -1.69 1.93
C GLY A 152 14.15 -2.41 2.75
N PHE A 153 13.87 -2.75 4.03
CA PHE A 153 14.77 -3.62 4.80
C PHE A 153 14.62 -5.08 4.35
N ASN A 154 15.75 -5.75 4.14
CA ASN A 154 15.77 -7.13 3.66
C ASN A 154 15.71 -8.14 4.82
N LEU A 155 14.53 -8.29 5.44
CA LEU A 155 14.29 -9.35 6.43
C LEU A 155 13.98 -10.67 5.72
N SER A 156 14.68 -11.77 6.05
CA SER A 156 14.43 -13.09 5.42
C SER A 156 13.00 -13.59 5.69
N CYS A 157 12.40 -14.31 4.74
CA CYS A 157 11.13 -15.02 4.98
C CYS A 157 11.28 -16.25 5.88
N ASP A 158 12.52 -16.66 6.18
CA ASP A 158 12.82 -17.76 7.11
C ASP A 158 12.32 -17.50 8.54
N VAL A 159 11.99 -16.26 8.88
CA VAL A 159 11.37 -15.89 10.17
C VAL A 159 10.07 -16.65 10.41
N PHE A 160 9.41 -17.11 9.33
CA PHE A 160 8.17 -17.87 9.42
C PHE A 160 8.39 -19.37 9.63
N ASN A 161 9.62 -19.90 9.55
CA ASN A 161 9.89 -21.33 9.71
C ASN A 161 9.50 -21.86 11.09
N LYS A 162 9.52 -21.02 12.14
CA LYS A 162 9.06 -21.41 13.48
C LYS A 162 7.56 -21.72 13.57
N PHE A 163 6.78 -21.25 12.60
CA PHE A 163 5.35 -21.52 12.48
C PHE A 163 5.03 -22.74 11.60
N LYS A 164 6.06 -23.46 11.15
CA LYS A 164 5.91 -24.69 10.37
C LYS A 164 6.00 -25.92 11.27
N ASP A 165 5.39 -27.02 10.83
CA ASP A 165 5.41 -28.31 11.50
C ASP A 165 6.58 -29.19 11.00
N GLN A 166 6.70 -30.41 11.53
CA GLN A 166 7.77 -31.35 11.14
C GLN A 166 7.64 -31.87 9.70
N LYS A 167 6.46 -31.72 9.07
CA LYS A 167 6.21 -32.08 7.67
C LYS A 167 6.56 -30.93 6.72
N GLY A 168 6.88 -29.75 7.27
CA GLY A 168 7.21 -28.56 6.52
C GLY A 168 5.98 -27.76 6.07
N GLY A 169 4.78 -28.00 6.62
CA GLY A 169 3.59 -27.18 6.40
C GLY A 169 3.40 -26.16 7.53
N PHE A 170 2.60 -25.09 7.32
CA PHE A 170 2.17 -24.24 8.44
C PHE A 170 1.33 -25.02 9.47
N GLN A 171 1.58 -24.78 10.75
CA GLN A 171 0.93 -25.51 11.84
C GLN A 171 -0.58 -25.24 11.86
N GLU A 172 -1.39 -26.31 11.94
CA GLU A 172 -2.86 -26.18 12.04
C GLU A 172 -3.33 -25.45 13.31
N SER A 173 -2.50 -25.43 14.37
CA SER A 173 -2.78 -24.66 15.59
C SER A 173 -2.96 -23.17 15.35
N LEU A 174 -2.38 -22.63 14.26
CA LEU A 174 -2.46 -21.21 13.88
C LEU A 174 -3.84 -20.82 13.36
N ILE A 175 -4.65 -21.78 12.90
CA ILE A 175 -5.96 -21.51 12.28
C ILE A 175 -6.90 -20.76 13.24
N ASN A 176 -6.75 -20.99 14.55
CA ASN A 176 -7.56 -20.32 15.57
C ASN A 176 -7.09 -18.88 15.87
N ASP A 177 -5.86 -18.52 15.50
CA ASP A 177 -5.35 -17.15 15.63
C ASP A 177 -5.69 -16.33 14.38
N VAL A 178 -6.96 -15.94 14.27
CA VAL A 178 -7.46 -15.14 13.12
C VAL A 178 -6.65 -13.85 12.92
N ARG A 179 -6.18 -13.24 14.01
CA ARG A 179 -5.38 -12.01 13.94
C ARG A 179 -3.99 -12.28 13.35
N GLY A 180 -3.32 -13.32 13.83
CA GLY A 180 -2.06 -13.79 13.26
C GLY A 180 -2.19 -14.21 11.80
N MET A 181 -3.27 -14.92 11.45
CA MET A 181 -3.58 -15.33 10.08
C MET A 181 -3.76 -14.14 9.14
N LEU A 182 -4.49 -13.10 9.58
CA LEU A 182 -4.63 -11.87 8.80
C LEU A 182 -3.30 -11.13 8.66
N GLY A 183 -2.51 -11.07 9.74
CA GLY A 183 -1.16 -10.49 9.69
C GLY A 183 -0.26 -11.21 8.68
N LEU A 184 -0.26 -12.54 8.70
CA LEU A 184 0.52 -13.38 7.78
C LEU A 184 0.03 -13.20 6.34
N TYR A 185 -1.29 -13.21 6.11
CA TYR A 185 -1.89 -12.95 4.81
C TYR A 185 -1.39 -11.64 4.22
N GLU A 186 -1.45 -10.54 4.98
CA GLU A 186 -0.94 -9.24 4.54
C GLU A 186 0.56 -9.25 4.25
N ALA A 187 1.35 -9.96 5.06
CA ALA A 187 2.79 -10.09 4.89
C ALA A 187 3.17 -10.84 3.59
N THR A 188 2.37 -11.82 3.18
CA THR A 188 2.64 -12.61 1.96
C THR A 188 2.63 -11.76 0.69
N HIS A 189 1.91 -10.64 0.67
CA HIS A 189 1.86 -9.72 -0.47
C HIS A 189 3.12 -8.87 -0.63
N ILE A 190 4.07 -8.94 0.32
CA ILE A 190 5.38 -8.29 0.26
C ILE A 190 6.50 -9.27 -0.17
N ARG A 191 6.12 -10.48 -0.61
CA ARG A 191 7.08 -11.47 -1.12
C ARG A 191 7.81 -10.98 -2.37
N VAL A 192 9.04 -11.45 -2.52
CA VAL A 192 9.81 -11.35 -3.75
C VAL A 192 9.91 -12.71 -4.43
N ARG A 193 10.63 -12.80 -5.56
CA ARG A 193 10.82 -14.07 -6.26
C ARG A 193 11.56 -15.07 -5.37
N GLU A 194 11.27 -16.35 -5.57
CA GLU A 194 11.96 -17.48 -4.93
C GLU A 194 11.69 -17.64 -3.43
N GLU A 195 10.62 -17.03 -2.91
CA GLU A 195 10.21 -17.15 -1.50
C GLU A 195 9.03 -18.11 -1.33
N GLY A 196 9.29 -19.40 -1.56
CA GLY A 196 8.27 -20.45 -1.53
C GLY A 196 7.52 -20.54 -0.19
N ILE A 197 8.13 -20.15 0.93
CA ILE A 197 7.48 -20.07 2.25
C ILE A 197 6.27 -19.12 2.21
N LEU A 198 6.40 -17.97 1.53
CA LEU A 198 5.34 -16.98 1.43
C LEU A 198 4.28 -17.35 0.39
N ASP A 199 4.63 -18.16 -0.62
CA ASP A 199 3.65 -18.76 -1.52
C ASP A 199 2.76 -19.76 -0.80
N GLU A 200 3.37 -20.64 0.01
CA GLU A 200 2.63 -21.57 0.86
C GLU A 200 1.78 -20.84 1.90
N ALA A 201 2.34 -19.81 2.55
CA ALA A 201 1.63 -18.99 3.53
C ALA A 201 0.40 -18.31 2.92
N LEU A 202 0.48 -17.86 1.67
CA LEU A 202 -0.65 -17.20 0.99
C LEU A 202 -1.80 -18.20 0.79
N VAL A 203 -1.49 -19.41 0.34
CA VAL A 203 -2.50 -20.47 0.16
C VAL A 203 -3.13 -20.85 1.50
N PHE A 204 -2.29 -21.09 2.52
CA PHE A 204 -2.73 -21.45 3.87
C PHE A 204 -3.66 -20.38 4.47
N THR A 205 -3.21 -19.12 4.47
CA THR A 205 -3.98 -18.03 5.05
C THR A 205 -5.28 -17.74 4.30
N THR A 206 -5.25 -17.72 2.97
CA THR A 206 -6.46 -17.48 2.17
C THR A 206 -7.52 -18.55 2.44
N THR A 207 -7.13 -19.82 2.38
CA THR A 207 -8.06 -20.95 2.58
C THR A 207 -8.76 -20.89 3.94
N HIS A 208 -8.00 -20.64 5.01
CA HIS A 208 -8.54 -20.65 6.36
C HIS A 208 -9.27 -19.35 6.73
N LEU A 209 -8.85 -18.19 6.19
CA LEU A 209 -9.57 -16.94 6.39
C LEU A 209 -10.94 -16.95 5.66
N GLU A 210 -11.01 -17.50 4.44
CA GLU A 210 -12.28 -17.68 3.73
C GLU A 210 -13.24 -18.58 4.51
N SER A 211 -12.74 -19.72 5.01
CA SER A 211 -13.53 -20.63 5.86
C SER A 211 -14.03 -19.96 7.15
N ALA A 212 -13.20 -19.12 7.79
CA ALA A 212 -13.59 -18.36 8.98
C ALA A 212 -14.69 -17.33 8.68
N VAL A 213 -14.64 -16.67 7.51
CA VAL A 213 -15.67 -15.72 7.07
C VAL A 213 -17.00 -16.44 6.83
N GLU A 214 -17.00 -17.56 6.12
CA GLU A 214 -18.22 -18.35 5.88
C GLU A 214 -18.89 -18.79 7.19
N HIS A 215 -18.08 -19.20 8.18
CA HIS A 215 -18.60 -19.58 9.49
C HIS A 215 -19.22 -18.40 10.23
N LEU A 216 -18.60 -17.21 10.16
CA LEU A 216 -19.13 -15.99 10.76
C LEU A 216 -20.41 -15.54 10.08
N GLU A 217 -20.47 -15.58 8.74
CA GLU A 217 -21.67 -15.25 7.97
C GLU A 217 -22.82 -16.20 8.31
N TYR A 218 -22.56 -17.50 8.42
CA TYR A 218 -23.55 -18.49 8.85
C TYR A 218 -24.09 -18.19 10.25
N ILE A 219 -23.23 -17.88 11.23
CA ILE A 219 -23.64 -17.50 12.59
C ILE A 219 -24.49 -16.23 12.57
N LEU A 220 -24.08 -15.21 11.81
CA LEU A 220 -24.80 -13.95 11.69
C LEU A 220 -26.17 -14.15 11.01
N LEU A 221 -26.26 -15.03 10.00
CA LEU A 221 -27.52 -15.39 9.34
C LEU A 221 -28.45 -16.21 10.26
N GLN A 222 -27.93 -17.16 11.04
CA GLN A 222 -28.72 -17.90 12.04
C GLN A 222 -29.26 -16.97 13.13
N ASN A 223 -28.44 -16.04 13.63
CA ASN A 223 -28.87 -15.07 14.64
C ASN A 223 -29.92 -14.10 14.10
N ARG A 224 -29.91 -13.81 12.78
CA ARG A 224 -30.93 -12.99 12.11
C ARG A 224 -32.26 -13.72 11.92
N LEU A 225 -32.24 -15.06 11.83
CA LEU A 225 -33.44 -15.91 11.74
C LEU A 225 -34.05 -16.26 13.11
N LEU A 226 -33.34 -15.96 14.21
CA LEU A 226 -33.77 -16.23 15.59
C LEU A 226 -34.26 -14.99 16.34
N MET A 227 -34.38 -13.83 15.68
CA MET A 227 -35.06 -12.65 16.23
C MET A 227 -36.54 -12.65 15.79
N PRO A 228 -37.52 -12.75 16.72
CA PRO A 228 -38.96 -12.68 16.42
C PRO A 228 -39.44 -11.28 16.03
#